data_AF-A0A8H7S7S5-F1
#
_entry.id   AF-A0A8H7S7S5-F1
#
_cell.length_a   1.000
_cell.length_b   1.000
_cell.length_c   1.000
_cell.angle_alpha   90.00
_cell.angle_beta   90.00
_cell.angle_gamma   90.00
#
_symmetry.space_group_name_H-M   'P 1'
#
loop_
_entity.id
_entity.type
_entity.pdbx_description
1 polymer ?
#
loop_
_entity_poly.entity_id
_entity_poly.type
_entity_poly.pdbx_seq_one_letter_code
_entity_poly.pdbx_strand_id
1 'polypeptide(L)'
;MQIGTQAICNMLTGNMAGSKLVWKEWMRDADRGSVYSELLAINDDGVIMATMILILNCIRNSEELCQIMVNAKTGVAMLNSILNDLERLHSDEQNKNFELGYAIISQLIDYGHFTTIYKTIENTSDNKMNGRLTMLIKVLDSKIHAYKEGEVPDFLGHTELKKISGLVRQLCQRAIFVMNQVIEGQQQEQEISSVLEIDDVSEVYTALVLILQTSSTLLTLNDQGHTVFKEMLIEDDVLKSVTDLLTCCETMDQKKQPGFNYLKRDSVRLLGALCHEDRRMQDKIREIGGIPIILAQCKIEDANPCKYSIYLREYAILALRNILKDNHENQAIIAELEPKEAVQTDELTEMGLKAKLVNGEVKLEKA
;
A
#
# COMPACT_ATOMS: atom_id res chain seq x y z
N MET A 1 29.99 -11.81 24.53
CA MET A 1 29.68 -11.12 23.25
C MET A 1 28.97 -9.80 23.51
N GLN A 2 27.82 -9.80 24.20
CA GLN A 2 27.05 -8.61 24.59
C GLN A 2 27.88 -7.47 25.21
N ILE A 3 28.69 -7.75 26.25
CA ILE A 3 29.56 -6.73 26.89
C ILE A 3 30.59 -6.15 25.91
N GLY A 4 31.12 -6.95 24.99
CA GLY A 4 32.10 -6.52 23.98
C GLY A 4 31.46 -5.65 22.90
N THR A 5 30.32 -6.07 22.37
CA THR A 5 29.53 -5.29 21.39
C THR A 5 29.10 -3.96 22.00
N GLN A 6 28.63 -3.97 23.25
CA GLN A 6 28.19 -2.76 23.94
C GLN A 6 29.36 -1.83 24.28
N ALA A 7 30.53 -2.36 24.66
CA ALA A 7 31.73 -1.57 24.86
C ALA A 7 32.19 -0.88 23.56
N ILE A 8 32.20 -1.60 22.43
CA ILE A 8 32.53 -1.04 21.12
C ILE A 8 31.50 0.02 20.71
N CYS A 9 30.20 -0.25 20.87
CA CYS A 9 29.13 0.70 20.58
C CYS A 9 29.27 1.97 21.43
N ASN A 10 29.60 1.85 22.72
CA ASN A 10 29.79 2.98 23.62
C ASN A 10 31.05 3.79 23.25
N MET A 11 32.15 3.13 22.90
CA MET A 11 33.39 3.79 22.46
C MET A 11 33.18 4.57 21.14
N LEU A 12 32.42 4.00 20.21
CA LEU A 12 32.13 4.62 18.91
C LEU A 12 31.09 5.74 19.02
N THR A 13 30.09 5.59 19.89
CA THR A 13 29.10 6.64 20.14
C THR A 13 29.75 7.92 20.69
N GLY A 14 30.85 7.80 21.44
CA GLY A 14 31.64 8.94 21.94
C GLY A 14 32.59 9.58 20.93
N ASN A 15 32.84 8.98 19.76
CA ASN A 15 33.78 9.48 18.75
C ASN A 15 33.17 9.46 17.34
N MET A 16 32.42 10.51 17.01
CA MET A 16 31.72 10.64 15.74
C MET A 16 32.67 10.57 14.52
N ALA A 17 33.89 11.13 14.60
CA ALA A 17 34.85 11.09 13.50
C ALA A 17 35.39 9.68 13.26
N GLY A 18 35.69 8.94 14.34
CA GLY A 18 36.10 7.54 14.28
C GLY A 18 35.00 6.66 13.70
N SER A 19 33.76 6.83 14.17
CA SER A 19 32.61 6.06 13.70
C SER A 19 32.36 6.20 12.20
N LYS A 20 32.52 7.39 11.63
CA LYS A 20 32.39 7.60 10.17
C LYS A 20 33.46 6.86 9.37
N LEU A 21 34.73 6.95 9.78
CA LEU A 21 35.84 6.29 9.09
C LEU A 21 35.67 4.77 9.13
N VAL A 22 35.30 4.28 10.31
CA VAL A 22 35.10 2.87 10.58
C VAL A 22 33.88 2.34 9.80
N TRP A 23 32.78 3.10 9.70
CA TRP A 23 31.63 2.77 8.85
C TRP A 23 32.01 2.62 7.38
N LYS A 24 32.81 3.55 6.84
CA LYS A 24 33.27 3.49 5.43
C LYS A 24 34.12 2.25 5.15
N GLU A 25 35.05 1.90 6.04
CA GLU A 25 35.87 0.70 5.88
C GLU A 25 35.05 -0.59 6.00
N TRP A 26 34.09 -0.66 6.92
CA TRP A 26 33.22 -1.84 7.09
C TRP A 26 32.22 -2.04 5.96
N MET A 27 31.76 -0.97 5.34
CA MET A 27 30.89 -1.05 4.16
C MET A 27 31.69 -1.43 2.90
N ARG A 28 33.03 -1.24 2.90
CA ARG A 28 33.91 -1.64 1.79
C ARG A 28 34.31 -3.12 1.86
N ASP A 29 34.60 -3.62 3.05
CA ASP A 29 35.06 -5.00 3.27
C ASP A 29 33.90 -5.88 3.76
N ALA A 30 33.37 -6.70 2.87
CA ALA A 30 32.21 -7.56 3.15
C ALA A 30 32.48 -8.58 4.27
N ASP A 31 33.70 -9.10 4.38
CA ASP A 31 34.07 -10.10 5.37
C ASP A 31 34.17 -9.49 6.77
N ARG A 32 34.64 -8.23 6.87
CA ARG A 32 34.70 -7.50 8.14
C ARG A 32 33.34 -6.93 8.54
N GLY A 33 32.53 -6.54 7.56
CA GLY A 33 31.22 -5.97 7.76
C GLY A 33 30.15 -6.99 8.17
N SER A 34 30.31 -8.27 7.78
CA SER A 34 29.32 -9.32 8.06
C SER A 34 29.01 -9.49 9.54
N VAL A 35 29.97 -9.17 10.41
CA VAL A 35 29.81 -9.18 11.87
C VAL A 35 28.57 -8.40 12.30
N TYR A 36 28.23 -7.28 11.67
CA TYR A 36 27.04 -6.50 12.04
C TYR A 36 25.73 -7.15 11.61
N SER A 37 25.68 -7.72 10.40
CA SER A 37 24.53 -8.51 9.99
C SER A 37 24.36 -9.77 10.85
N GLU A 38 25.46 -10.37 11.28
CA GLU A 38 25.46 -11.51 12.19
C GLU A 38 24.97 -11.09 13.59
N LEU A 39 25.44 -9.96 14.13
CA LEU A 39 25.00 -9.42 15.41
C LEU A 39 23.50 -9.09 15.42
N LEU A 40 22.98 -8.56 14.31
CA LEU A 40 21.54 -8.32 14.12
C LEU A 40 20.72 -9.61 13.97
N ALA A 41 21.36 -10.73 13.62
CA ALA A 41 20.72 -12.04 13.53
C ALA A 41 20.79 -12.83 14.85
N ILE A 42 21.43 -12.30 15.90
CA ILE A 42 21.47 -12.94 17.22
C ILE A 42 20.12 -12.74 17.91
N ASN A 43 19.55 -13.81 18.47
CA ASN A 43 18.35 -13.78 19.30
C ASN A 43 18.61 -13.18 20.71
N ASP A 44 19.19 -11.98 20.78
CA ASP A 44 19.41 -11.21 22.01
C ASP A 44 19.02 -9.75 21.76
N ASP A 45 17.90 -9.34 22.35
CA ASP A 45 17.35 -7.99 22.14
C ASP A 45 18.31 -6.88 22.58
N GLY A 46 19.19 -7.13 23.56
CA GLY A 46 20.18 -6.16 24.02
C GLY A 46 21.32 -5.96 23.02
N VAL A 47 21.76 -7.04 22.36
CA VAL A 47 22.75 -6.99 21.27
C VAL A 47 22.17 -6.31 20.04
N ILE A 48 20.94 -6.65 19.65
CA ILE A 48 20.23 -6.00 18.55
C ILE A 48 20.10 -4.50 18.83
N MET A 49 19.62 -4.12 20.03
CA MET A 49 19.45 -2.73 20.44
C MET A 49 20.77 -1.94 20.34
N ALA A 50 21.85 -2.46 20.93
CA ALA A 50 23.15 -1.80 20.89
C ALA A 50 23.65 -1.62 19.45
N THR A 51 23.42 -2.63 18.60
CA THR A 51 23.79 -2.61 17.19
C THR A 51 22.97 -1.58 16.41
N MET A 52 21.66 -1.53 16.61
CA MET A 52 20.78 -0.53 15.99
C MET A 52 21.13 0.90 16.43
N ILE A 53 21.44 1.12 17.71
CA ILE A 53 21.90 2.43 18.20
C ILE A 53 23.18 2.86 17.49
N LEU A 54 24.15 1.96 17.32
CA LEU A 54 25.39 2.26 16.60
C LEU A 54 25.11 2.61 15.13
N ILE A 55 24.27 1.83 14.45
CA ILE A 55 23.87 2.08 13.06
C ILE A 55 23.23 3.45 12.95
N LEU A 56 22.23 3.73 13.79
CA LEU A 56 21.51 5.00 13.79
C LEU A 56 22.48 6.16 14.02
N ASN A 57 23.37 6.06 15.00
CA ASN A 57 24.37 7.10 15.28
C ASN A 57 25.32 7.35 14.10
N CYS A 58 25.68 6.32 13.34
CA CYS A 58 26.54 6.47 12.16
C CYS A 58 25.82 7.19 11.01
N ILE A 59 24.57 6.82 10.72
CA ILE A 59 23.83 7.38 9.58
C ILE A 59 23.13 8.71 9.92
N ARG A 60 23.05 9.06 11.21
CA ARG A 60 22.31 10.24 11.67
C ARG A 60 22.79 11.52 11.00
N ASN A 61 21.85 12.21 10.36
CA ASN A 61 22.06 13.49 9.70
C ASN A 61 23.19 13.44 8.65
N SER A 62 23.37 12.30 7.98
CA SER A 62 24.47 12.10 7.04
C SER A 62 24.05 11.32 5.79
N GLU A 63 23.55 12.04 4.78
CA GLU A 63 23.18 11.51 3.46
C GLU A 63 24.27 10.63 2.84
N GLU A 64 25.55 11.02 2.93
CA GLU A 64 26.68 10.24 2.40
C GLU A 64 26.73 8.82 2.99
N LEU A 65 26.48 8.67 4.29
CA LEU A 65 26.61 7.39 4.99
C LEU A 65 25.37 6.53 4.79
N CYS A 66 24.20 7.15 4.66
CA CYS A 66 22.97 6.52 4.20
C CYS A 66 23.16 5.93 2.79
N GLN A 67 23.70 6.72 1.86
CA GLN A 67 23.97 6.28 0.49
C GLN A 67 24.97 5.11 0.46
N ILE A 68 26.02 5.15 1.29
CA ILE A 68 26.98 4.03 1.39
C ILE A 68 26.28 2.77 1.91
N MET A 69 25.43 2.88 2.93
CA MET A 69 24.71 1.75 3.52
C MET A 69 23.81 1.06 2.50
N VAL A 70 23.01 1.81 1.73
CA VAL A 70 22.02 1.21 0.81
C VAL A 70 22.66 0.56 -0.42
N ASN A 71 23.90 0.92 -0.76
CA ASN A 71 24.62 0.36 -1.92
C ASN A 71 25.61 -0.75 -1.55
N ALA A 72 26.05 -0.83 -0.29
CA ALA A 72 27.01 -1.83 0.14
C ALA A 72 26.33 -3.18 0.41
N LYS A 73 26.93 -4.30 -0.01
CA LYS A 73 26.41 -5.65 0.25
C LYS A 73 26.15 -5.90 1.74
N THR A 74 27.08 -5.45 2.60
CA THR A 74 26.94 -5.52 4.06
C THR A 74 25.73 -4.72 4.54
N GLY A 75 25.59 -3.49 4.07
CA GLY A 75 24.47 -2.63 4.46
C GLY A 75 23.12 -3.22 4.04
N VAL A 76 23.05 -3.83 2.85
CA VAL A 76 21.86 -4.57 2.38
C VAL A 76 21.52 -5.76 3.29
N ALA A 77 22.52 -6.53 3.72
CA ALA A 77 22.31 -7.61 4.69
C ALA A 77 21.77 -7.07 6.03
N MET A 78 22.31 -5.94 6.50
CA MET A 78 21.81 -5.27 7.71
C MET A 78 20.38 -4.77 7.55
N LEU A 79 20.02 -4.17 6.42
CA LEU A 79 18.66 -3.72 6.11
C LEU A 79 17.67 -4.88 6.11
N ASN A 80 18.06 -6.02 5.54
CA ASN A 80 17.25 -7.23 5.57
C ASN A 80 17.01 -7.72 7.01
N SER A 81 18.05 -7.74 7.87
CA SER A 81 17.90 -8.12 9.27
C SER A 81 17.01 -7.13 10.05
N ILE A 82 17.17 -5.82 9.82
CA ILE A 82 16.35 -4.78 10.47
C ILE A 82 14.88 -4.90 10.05
N LEU A 83 14.59 -5.10 8.77
CA LEU A 83 13.22 -5.25 8.29
C LEU A 83 12.57 -6.55 8.78
N ASN A 84 13.33 -7.64 8.86
CA ASN A 84 12.87 -8.88 9.49
C ASN A 84 12.52 -8.67 10.97
N ASP A 85 13.33 -7.90 11.70
CA ASP A 85 13.07 -7.60 13.11
C ASP A 85 11.85 -6.69 13.29
N LEU A 86 11.68 -5.68 12.41
CA LEU A 86 10.47 -4.84 12.36
C LEU A 86 9.22 -5.67 12.05
N GLU A 87 9.32 -6.59 11.10
CA GLU A 87 8.24 -7.51 10.77
C GLU A 87 7.92 -8.43 11.94
N ARG A 88 8.92 -8.96 12.65
CA ARG A 88 8.70 -9.78 13.85
C ARG A 88 8.03 -8.99 14.99
N LEU A 89 8.39 -7.73 15.15
CA LEU A 89 7.95 -6.87 16.27
C LEU A 89 6.72 -6.00 15.95
N HIS A 90 6.12 -6.12 14.76
CA HIS A 90 5.01 -5.26 14.33
C HIS A 90 3.78 -5.25 15.25
N SER A 91 3.61 -6.28 16.09
CA SER A 91 2.53 -6.38 17.08
C SER A 91 2.87 -5.72 18.44
N ASP A 92 4.13 -5.34 18.65
CA ASP A 92 4.66 -4.70 19.87
C ASP A 92 5.38 -3.40 19.50
N GLU A 93 4.60 -2.41 19.04
CA GLU A 93 5.14 -1.11 18.60
C GLU A 93 5.84 -0.32 19.73
N GLN A 94 5.59 -0.67 21.01
CA GLN A 94 6.28 -0.07 22.16
C GLN A 94 7.68 -0.66 22.40
N ASN A 95 8.06 -1.68 21.62
CA ASN A 95 9.36 -2.29 21.71
C ASN A 95 10.46 -1.31 21.23
N LYS A 96 11.50 -1.13 22.03
CA LYS A 96 12.63 -0.25 21.69
C LYS A 96 13.33 -0.64 20.39
N ASN A 97 13.41 -1.94 20.08
CA ASN A 97 14.03 -2.40 18.84
C ASN A 97 13.14 -2.05 17.63
N PHE A 98 11.82 -2.07 17.79
CA PHE A 98 10.89 -1.58 16.78
C PHE A 98 11.07 -0.08 16.54
N GLU A 99 11.10 0.73 17.61
CA GLU A 99 11.33 2.17 17.51
C GLU A 99 12.66 2.50 16.81
N LEU A 100 13.74 1.79 17.16
CA LEU A 100 15.06 1.99 16.57
C LEU A 100 15.11 1.54 15.10
N GLY A 101 14.53 0.38 14.77
CA GLY A 101 14.42 -0.09 13.40
C GLY A 101 13.63 0.88 12.53
N TYR A 102 12.49 1.37 13.04
CA TYR A 102 11.66 2.36 12.35
C TYR A 102 12.43 3.66 12.14
N ALA A 103 13.17 4.13 13.14
CA ALA A 103 14.00 5.34 13.03
C ALA A 103 15.10 5.21 11.97
N ILE A 104 15.77 4.05 11.89
CA ILE A 104 16.80 3.78 10.87
C ILE A 104 16.19 3.82 9.46
N ILE A 105 15.11 3.06 9.23
CA ILE A 105 14.46 3.03 7.91
C ILE A 105 13.89 4.40 7.57
N SER A 106 13.25 5.07 8.51
CA SER A 106 12.71 6.43 8.33
C SER A 106 13.77 7.44 7.93
N GLN A 107 14.96 7.36 8.53
CA GLN A 107 16.09 8.22 8.17
C GLN A 107 16.61 7.94 6.76
N LEU A 108 16.63 6.69 6.33
CA LEU A 108 17.00 6.37 4.95
C LEU A 108 15.95 6.87 3.94
N ILE A 109 14.67 6.80 4.32
CA ILE A 109 13.57 7.36 3.52
C ILE A 109 13.68 8.89 3.45
N ASP A 110 14.05 9.59 4.54
CA ASP A 110 14.25 11.05 4.54
C ASP A 110 15.28 11.50 3.48
N TYR A 111 16.25 10.65 3.16
CA TYR A 111 17.25 10.90 2.11
C TYR A 111 16.88 10.31 0.74
N GLY A 112 15.61 9.96 0.52
CA GLY A 112 15.11 9.50 -0.79
C GLY A 112 15.62 8.12 -1.21
N HIS A 113 15.89 7.21 -0.27
CA HIS A 113 16.40 5.87 -0.58
C HIS A 113 15.33 4.78 -0.66
N PHE A 114 14.04 5.09 -0.57
CA PHE A 114 12.98 4.06 -0.59
C PHE A 114 13.04 3.20 -1.86
N THR A 115 13.19 3.79 -3.05
CA THR A 115 13.29 3.05 -4.32
C THR A 115 14.50 2.13 -4.36
N THR A 116 15.65 2.60 -3.86
CA THR A 116 16.90 1.83 -3.81
C THR A 116 16.77 0.63 -2.90
N ILE A 117 16.23 0.83 -1.69
CA ILE A 117 15.99 -0.24 -0.72
C ILE A 117 14.98 -1.24 -1.28
N TYR A 118 13.86 -0.76 -1.82
CA TYR A 118 12.81 -1.62 -2.39
C TYR A 118 13.38 -2.54 -3.48
N LYS A 119 14.06 -1.98 -4.49
CA LYS A 119 14.64 -2.75 -5.60
C LYS A 119 15.65 -3.77 -5.11
N THR A 120 16.42 -3.43 -4.09
CA THR A 120 17.45 -4.32 -3.57
C THR A 120 16.83 -5.53 -2.87
N ILE A 121 15.79 -5.33 -2.07
CA ILE A 121 15.08 -6.41 -1.40
C ILE A 121 14.32 -7.27 -2.41
N GLU A 122 13.63 -6.63 -3.37
CA GLU A 122 12.90 -7.30 -4.46
C GLU A 122 13.81 -8.23 -5.28
N ASN A 123 15.02 -7.77 -5.60
CA ASN A 123 16.02 -8.58 -6.30
C ASN A 123 16.51 -9.77 -5.46
N THR A 124 16.56 -9.64 -4.13
CA THR A 124 16.98 -10.75 -3.24
C THR A 124 15.88 -11.77 -2.98
N SER A 125 14.64 -11.50 -3.38
CA SER A 125 13.48 -12.36 -3.15
C SER A 125 12.86 -12.90 -4.43
N ASP A 126 13.65 -13.05 -5.51
CA ASP A 126 13.20 -13.51 -6.82
C ASP A 126 11.97 -12.75 -7.35
N ASN A 127 11.90 -11.43 -7.07
CA ASN A 127 10.78 -10.54 -7.37
C ASN A 127 9.43 -10.93 -6.72
N LYS A 128 9.41 -11.89 -5.78
CA LYS A 128 8.23 -12.20 -4.99
C LYS A 128 7.97 -11.13 -3.93
N MET A 129 6.69 -10.88 -3.69
CA MET A 129 6.26 -10.07 -2.54
C MET A 129 6.57 -10.83 -1.26
N ASN A 130 7.02 -10.15 -0.21
CA ASN A 130 7.28 -10.76 1.09
C ASN A 130 7.08 -9.71 2.19
N GLY A 131 7.07 -10.18 3.45
CA GLY A 131 6.84 -9.33 4.61
C GLY A 131 7.82 -8.16 4.75
N ARG A 132 9.09 -8.30 4.37
CA ARG A 132 10.06 -7.18 4.38
C ARG A 132 9.65 -6.04 3.44
N LEU A 133 9.20 -6.37 2.23
CA LEU A 133 8.72 -5.37 1.27
C LEU A 133 7.46 -4.70 1.77
N THR A 134 6.52 -5.46 2.32
CA THR A 134 5.30 -4.90 2.93
C THR A 134 5.63 -4.02 4.12
N MET A 135 6.61 -4.40 4.94
CA MET A 135 7.07 -3.61 6.08
C MET A 135 7.68 -2.28 5.63
N LEU A 136 8.50 -2.30 4.58
CA LEU A 136 9.03 -1.07 3.99
C LEU A 136 7.90 -0.14 3.50
N ILE A 137 6.88 -0.69 2.84
CA ILE A 137 5.69 0.09 2.42
C ILE A 137 4.92 0.61 3.63
N LYS A 138 4.74 -0.18 4.70
CA LYS A 138 4.10 0.27 5.95
C LYS A 138 4.84 1.44 6.59
N VAL A 139 6.17 1.39 6.63
CA VAL A 139 6.99 2.50 7.15
C VAL A 139 6.82 3.74 6.28
N LEU A 140 6.85 3.60 4.95
CA LEU A 140 6.61 4.71 4.03
C LEU A 140 5.21 5.34 4.23
N ASP A 141 4.17 4.51 4.26
CA ASP A 141 2.79 4.94 4.44
C ASP A 141 2.61 5.67 5.79
N SER A 142 3.14 5.09 6.88
CA SER A 142 3.15 5.71 8.20
C SER A 142 3.84 7.08 8.20
N LYS A 143 4.99 7.19 7.53
CA LYS A 143 5.77 8.43 7.45
C LYS A 143 5.03 9.52 6.66
N ILE A 144 4.39 9.16 5.55
CA ILE A 144 3.58 10.08 4.75
C ILE A 144 2.36 10.55 5.55
N HIS A 145 1.66 9.64 6.23
CA HIS A 145 0.51 10.01 7.08
C HIS A 145 0.90 10.88 8.29
N ALA A 146 2.11 10.71 8.83
CA ALA A 146 2.63 11.55 9.91
C ALA A 146 3.05 12.95 9.43
N TYR A 147 3.20 13.17 8.13
CA TYR A 147 3.61 14.45 7.55
C TYR A 147 2.46 15.46 7.63
N LYS A 148 2.67 16.56 8.36
CA LYS A 148 1.61 17.53 8.69
C LYS A 148 1.51 18.71 7.73
N GLU A 149 2.43 18.85 6.79
CA GLU A 149 2.61 20.12 6.08
C GLU A 149 1.65 20.30 4.91
N GLY A 150 0.76 19.34 4.63
CA GLY A 150 -0.26 19.48 3.58
C GLY A 150 0.30 19.52 2.15
N GLU A 151 1.62 19.44 2.02
CA GLU A 151 2.40 19.36 0.77
C GLU A 151 3.04 17.98 0.65
N VAL A 152 3.45 17.59 -0.56
CA VAL A 152 4.19 16.34 -0.78
C VAL A 152 5.51 16.43 -0.03
N PRO A 153 5.85 15.45 0.82
CA PRO A 153 7.09 15.48 1.58
C PRO A 153 8.34 15.63 0.69
N ASP A 154 9.30 16.47 1.10
CA ASP A 154 10.55 16.73 0.36
C ASP A 154 11.35 15.46 0.02
N PHE A 155 11.25 14.44 0.86
CA PHE A 155 11.93 13.16 0.65
C PHE A 155 11.34 12.34 -0.51
N LEU A 156 10.13 12.66 -0.97
CA LEU A 156 9.49 12.06 -2.14
C LEU A 156 9.88 12.80 -3.42
N GLY A 157 11.14 12.66 -3.81
CA GLY A 157 11.60 13.13 -5.12
C GLY A 157 10.95 12.37 -6.28
N HIS A 158 11.24 12.81 -7.51
CA HIS A 158 10.67 12.23 -8.74
C HIS A 158 10.85 10.69 -8.83
N THR A 159 12.02 10.17 -8.44
CA THR A 159 12.30 8.72 -8.46
C THR A 159 11.36 7.94 -7.54
N GLU A 160 11.10 8.48 -6.35
CA GLU A 160 10.26 7.84 -5.34
C GLU A 160 8.79 7.85 -5.76
N LEU A 161 8.30 9.02 -6.22
CA LEU A 161 6.95 9.15 -6.77
C LEU A 161 6.72 8.23 -7.96
N LYS A 162 7.70 8.11 -8.88
CA LYS A 162 7.58 7.19 -10.02
C LYS A 162 7.58 5.73 -9.58
N LYS A 163 8.35 5.35 -8.55
CA LYS A 163 8.31 4.01 -7.99
C LYS A 163 6.95 3.72 -7.34
N ILE A 164 6.40 4.64 -6.55
CA ILE A 164 5.06 4.51 -5.95
C ILE A 164 4.00 4.28 -7.03
N SER A 165 3.99 5.12 -8.08
CA SER A 165 3.08 4.97 -9.22
C SER A 165 3.20 3.59 -9.90
N GLY A 166 4.43 3.17 -10.20
CA GLY A 166 4.70 1.85 -10.78
C GLY A 166 4.28 0.70 -9.87
N LEU A 167 4.40 0.84 -8.55
CA LEU A 167 3.97 -0.16 -7.57
C LEU A 167 2.46 -0.35 -7.58
N VAL A 168 1.66 0.71 -7.71
CA VAL A 168 0.20 0.59 -7.83
C VAL A 168 -0.16 -0.34 -8.98
N ARG A 169 0.39 -0.08 -10.17
CA ARG A 169 0.16 -0.91 -11.35
C ARG A 169 0.61 -2.35 -11.14
N GLN A 170 1.84 -2.55 -10.67
CA GLN A 170 2.42 -3.88 -10.48
C GLN A 170 1.62 -4.73 -9.49
N LEU A 171 1.20 -4.14 -8.36
CA LEU A 171 0.43 -4.83 -7.34
C LEU A 171 -1.01 -5.09 -7.79
N CYS A 172 -1.65 -4.17 -8.53
CA CYS A 172 -2.95 -4.42 -9.16
C CYS A 172 -2.89 -5.64 -10.10
N GLN A 173 -1.89 -5.69 -10.99
CA GLN A 173 -1.73 -6.79 -11.94
C GLN A 173 -1.49 -8.14 -11.25
N ARG A 174 -0.64 -8.16 -10.21
CA ARG A 174 -0.39 -9.37 -9.41
C ARG A 174 -1.65 -9.83 -8.69
N ALA A 175 -2.40 -8.91 -8.08
CA ALA A 175 -3.64 -9.23 -7.40
C ALA A 175 -4.67 -9.80 -8.39
N ILE A 176 -4.91 -9.14 -9.53
CA ILE A 176 -5.82 -9.64 -10.58
C ILE A 176 -5.41 -11.04 -11.07
N PHE A 177 -4.11 -11.28 -11.27
CA PHE A 177 -3.61 -12.60 -11.66
C PHE A 177 -3.98 -13.66 -10.61
N VAL A 178 -3.72 -13.39 -9.33
CA VAL A 178 -4.09 -14.29 -8.22
C VAL A 178 -5.60 -14.52 -8.17
N MET A 179 -6.40 -13.46 -8.30
CA MET A 179 -7.86 -13.55 -8.30
C MET A 179 -8.39 -14.43 -9.45
N ASN A 180 -7.87 -14.25 -10.66
CA ASN A 180 -8.27 -15.04 -11.82
C ASN A 180 -7.92 -16.52 -11.66
N GLN A 181 -6.73 -16.83 -11.11
CA GLN A 181 -6.36 -18.21 -10.79
C GLN A 181 -7.35 -18.87 -9.80
N VAL A 182 -7.79 -18.12 -8.79
CA VAL A 182 -8.80 -18.59 -7.83
C VAL A 182 -10.16 -18.79 -8.51
N ILE A 183 -10.58 -17.89 -9.40
CA ILE A 183 -11.84 -18.02 -10.16
C ILE A 183 -11.80 -19.26 -11.07
N GLU A 184 -10.72 -19.46 -11.82
CA GLU A 184 -10.56 -20.60 -12.73
C GLU A 184 -10.50 -21.93 -11.98
N GLY A 185 -9.74 -22.01 -10.88
CA GLY A 185 -9.66 -23.22 -10.06
C GLY A 185 -11.01 -23.62 -9.46
N GLN A 186 -11.85 -22.65 -9.12
CA GLN A 186 -13.21 -22.92 -8.62
C GLN A 186 -14.16 -23.47 -9.69
N GLN A 187 -13.98 -23.08 -10.96
CA GLN A 187 -14.83 -23.57 -12.06
C GLN A 187 -14.50 -25.00 -12.49
N GLN A 188 -13.28 -25.48 -12.21
CA GLN A 188 -12.80 -26.78 -12.66
C GLN A 188 -12.81 -27.88 -11.58
N GLU A 189 -13.33 -27.62 -10.36
CA GLU A 189 -13.29 -28.53 -9.20
C GLU A 189 -11.89 -29.14 -8.94
N GLN A 190 -10.83 -28.44 -9.35
CA GLN A 190 -9.45 -28.83 -9.10
C GLN A 190 -9.00 -28.23 -7.76
N GLU A 191 -8.21 -28.99 -7.00
CA GLU A 191 -7.48 -28.42 -5.86
C GLU A 191 -6.69 -27.21 -6.37
N ILE A 192 -6.95 -26.04 -5.77
CA ILE A 192 -6.26 -24.78 -6.09
C ILE A 192 -4.78 -25.09 -6.14
N SER A 193 -4.18 -24.92 -7.32
CA SER A 193 -2.80 -25.28 -7.60
C SER A 193 -1.88 -24.74 -6.49
N SER A 194 -0.94 -25.58 -6.05
CA SER A 194 0.14 -25.31 -5.10
C SER A 194 1.12 -24.19 -5.52
N VAL A 195 0.74 -23.35 -6.48
CA VAL A 195 1.56 -22.32 -7.13
C VAL A 195 1.52 -20.99 -6.36
N LEU A 196 0.55 -20.77 -5.48
CA LEU A 196 0.43 -19.53 -4.70
C LEU A 196 0.50 -19.85 -3.20
N GLU A 197 1.63 -19.49 -2.59
CA GLU A 197 1.78 -19.52 -1.12
C GLU A 197 0.78 -18.51 -0.52
N ILE A 198 0.00 -18.94 0.48
CA ILE A 198 -1.04 -18.11 1.12
C ILE A 198 -0.42 -16.81 1.69
N ASP A 199 0.81 -16.91 2.20
CA ASP A 199 1.55 -15.79 2.74
C ASP A 199 1.91 -14.77 1.65
N ASP A 200 2.39 -15.22 0.48
CA ASP A 200 2.66 -14.34 -0.69
C ASP A 200 1.41 -13.55 -1.09
N VAL A 201 0.23 -14.20 -1.07
CA VAL A 201 -1.05 -13.58 -1.43
C VAL A 201 -1.47 -12.51 -0.40
N SER A 202 -1.35 -12.83 0.90
CA SER A 202 -1.64 -11.89 1.99
C SER A 202 -0.75 -10.65 1.93
N GLU A 203 0.53 -10.83 1.66
CA GLU A 203 1.50 -9.73 1.52
C GLU A 203 1.19 -8.85 0.30
N VAL A 204 0.82 -9.43 -0.84
CA VAL A 204 0.38 -8.68 -2.02
C VAL A 204 -0.83 -7.81 -1.71
N TYR A 205 -1.86 -8.37 -1.06
CA TYR A 205 -3.06 -7.60 -0.72
C TYR A 205 -2.78 -6.48 0.29
N THR A 206 -1.98 -6.77 1.31
CA THR A 206 -1.61 -5.77 2.33
C THR A 206 -0.85 -4.61 1.69
N ALA A 207 0.16 -4.90 0.88
CA ALA A 207 0.91 -3.87 0.17
C ALA A 207 0.06 -3.10 -0.84
N LEU A 208 -0.87 -3.77 -1.53
CA LEU A 208 -1.78 -3.13 -2.46
C LEU A 208 -2.71 -2.14 -1.76
N VAL A 209 -3.28 -2.51 -0.62
CA VAL A 209 -4.11 -1.60 0.19
C VAL A 209 -3.31 -0.38 0.63
N LEU A 210 -2.09 -0.59 1.14
CA LEU A 210 -1.22 0.51 1.59
C LEU A 210 -0.83 1.43 0.44
N ILE A 211 -0.44 0.89 -0.73
CA ILE A 211 -0.03 1.74 -1.85
C ILE A 211 -1.20 2.54 -2.44
N LEU A 212 -2.42 1.97 -2.44
CA LEU A 212 -3.64 2.69 -2.85
C LEU A 212 -3.96 3.83 -1.87
N GLN A 213 -3.81 3.58 -0.57
CA GLN A 213 -3.98 4.59 0.48
C GLN A 213 -2.94 5.71 0.36
N THR A 214 -1.66 5.35 0.31
CA THR A 214 -0.54 6.27 0.10
C THR A 214 -0.78 7.14 -1.15
N SER A 215 -1.11 6.52 -2.29
CA SER A 215 -1.34 7.24 -3.55
C SER A 215 -2.53 8.20 -3.45
N SER A 216 -3.62 7.75 -2.82
CA SER A 216 -4.79 8.59 -2.59
C SER A 216 -4.48 9.77 -1.67
N THR A 217 -3.67 9.56 -0.63
CA THR A 217 -3.25 10.62 0.28
C THR A 217 -2.38 11.65 -0.44
N LEU A 218 -1.39 11.21 -1.23
CA LEU A 218 -0.54 12.10 -2.03
C LEU A 218 -1.32 12.96 -3.04
N LEU A 219 -2.35 12.39 -3.67
CA LEU A 219 -3.23 13.15 -4.59
C LEU A 219 -4.12 14.19 -3.90
N THR A 220 -4.28 14.12 -2.58
CA THR A 220 -5.11 15.06 -1.81
C THR A 220 -4.30 16.19 -1.15
N LEU A 221 -2.98 16.22 -1.33
CA LEU A 221 -2.10 17.27 -0.82
C LEU A 221 -2.22 18.53 -1.68
N ASN A 222 -2.07 19.71 -1.07
CA ASN A 222 -2.35 21.01 -1.68
C ASN A 222 -1.08 21.67 -2.22
N ASP A 223 -0.38 21.04 -3.16
CA ASP A 223 0.88 21.56 -3.71
C ASP A 223 1.08 21.27 -5.21
N GLN A 224 2.20 21.72 -5.80
CA GLN A 224 2.54 21.35 -7.18
C GLN A 224 2.99 19.88 -7.31
N GLY A 225 3.48 19.27 -6.22
CA GLY A 225 3.92 17.89 -6.15
C GLY A 225 2.82 16.90 -6.49
N HIS A 226 1.58 17.12 -6.04
CA HIS A 226 0.45 16.25 -6.39
C HIS A 226 0.19 16.21 -7.90
N THR A 227 0.42 17.32 -8.62
CA THR A 227 0.16 17.40 -10.06
C THR A 227 1.18 16.55 -10.81
N VAL A 228 2.45 16.64 -10.43
CA VAL A 228 3.52 15.79 -10.98
C VAL A 228 3.23 14.31 -10.72
N PHE A 229 2.83 13.96 -9.49
CA PHE A 229 2.48 12.59 -9.16
C PHE A 229 1.24 12.10 -9.93
N LYS A 230 0.22 12.95 -10.10
CA LYS A 230 -0.96 12.64 -10.91
C LYS A 230 -0.59 12.30 -12.36
N GLU A 231 0.29 13.08 -12.99
CA GLU A 231 0.75 12.77 -14.36
C GLU A 231 1.51 11.44 -14.41
N MET A 232 2.33 11.10 -13.40
CA MET A 232 2.99 9.79 -13.33
C MET A 232 1.99 8.62 -13.26
N LEU A 233 0.91 8.77 -12.48
CA LEU A 233 -0.16 7.77 -12.39
C LEU A 233 -0.91 7.61 -13.72
N ILE A 234 -1.09 8.71 -14.46
CA ILE A 234 -1.70 8.71 -15.80
C ILE A 234 -0.81 7.97 -16.79
N GLU A 235 0.50 8.27 -16.82
CA GLU A 235 1.47 7.59 -17.67
C GLU A 235 1.54 6.08 -17.42
N ASP A 236 1.42 5.67 -16.15
CA ASP A 236 1.47 4.26 -15.77
C ASP A 236 0.13 3.52 -15.97
N ASP A 237 -0.89 4.19 -16.50
CA ASP A 237 -2.25 3.66 -16.74
C ASP A 237 -2.90 3.08 -15.47
N VAL A 238 -2.69 3.79 -14.35
CA VAL A 238 -3.20 3.40 -13.03
C VAL A 238 -4.73 3.41 -13.02
N LEU A 239 -5.37 4.37 -13.69
CA LEU A 239 -6.83 4.45 -13.78
C LEU A 239 -7.43 3.13 -14.33
N LYS A 240 -6.87 2.60 -15.42
CA LYS A 240 -7.28 1.32 -15.99
C LYS A 240 -6.97 0.17 -15.04
N SER A 241 -5.74 0.10 -14.53
CA SER A 241 -5.30 -1.00 -13.65
C SER A 241 -6.17 -1.15 -12.40
N VAL A 242 -6.58 -0.02 -11.80
CA VAL A 242 -7.45 0.00 -10.61
C VAL A 242 -8.90 -0.30 -10.98
N THR A 243 -9.36 0.12 -12.16
CA THR A 243 -10.71 -0.23 -12.67
C THR A 243 -10.82 -1.73 -12.94
N ASP A 244 -9.80 -2.34 -13.56
CA ASP A 244 -9.73 -3.78 -13.83
C ASP A 244 -9.72 -4.57 -12.51
N LEU A 245 -8.95 -4.09 -11.51
CA LEU A 245 -8.92 -4.66 -10.17
C LEU A 245 -10.29 -4.63 -9.50
N LEU A 246 -10.97 -3.48 -9.52
CA LEU A 246 -12.29 -3.31 -8.92
C LEU A 246 -13.33 -4.22 -9.62
N THR A 247 -13.23 -4.35 -10.94
CA THR A 247 -14.07 -5.28 -11.72
C THR A 247 -13.86 -6.73 -11.29
N CYS A 248 -12.62 -7.15 -11.08
CA CYS A 248 -12.29 -8.49 -10.59
C CYS A 248 -12.78 -8.70 -9.13
N CYS A 249 -12.74 -7.67 -8.30
CA CYS A 249 -13.31 -7.74 -6.95
C CYS A 249 -14.83 -7.98 -6.97
N GLU A 250 -15.57 -7.39 -7.92
CA GLU A 250 -17.02 -7.60 -8.05
C GLU A 250 -17.37 -9.05 -8.45
N THR A 251 -16.57 -9.69 -9.29
CA THR A 251 -16.85 -11.08 -9.72
C THR A 251 -16.62 -12.08 -8.59
N MET A 252 -15.68 -11.81 -7.68
CA MET A 252 -15.39 -12.67 -6.53
C MET A 252 -16.32 -12.47 -5.33
N ASP A 253 -17.02 -11.33 -5.23
CA ASP A 253 -17.77 -10.94 -4.04
C ASP A 253 -18.99 -11.82 -3.72
N GLN A 254 -19.25 -12.83 -4.55
CA GLN A 254 -20.22 -13.88 -4.27
C GLN A 254 -19.86 -14.73 -3.02
N LYS A 255 -18.67 -14.58 -2.42
CA LYS A 255 -18.20 -15.39 -1.28
C LYS A 255 -17.80 -14.63 0.01
N LYS A 256 -18.18 -13.36 0.19
CA LYS A 256 -17.98 -12.55 1.43
C LYS A 256 -16.63 -12.78 2.14
N GLN A 257 -15.54 -12.33 1.51
CA GLN A 257 -14.20 -12.38 2.10
C GLN A 257 -13.85 -11.00 2.70
N PRO A 258 -13.58 -10.88 4.02
CA PRO A 258 -13.53 -9.59 4.73
C PRO A 258 -12.41 -8.63 4.28
N GLY A 259 -11.36 -9.13 3.62
CA GLY A 259 -10.24 -8.30 3.12
C GLY A 259 -10.57 -7.48 1.87
N PHE A 260 -11.52 -7.92 1.04
CA PHE A 260 -11.83 -7.27 -0.23
C PHE A 260 -12.49 -5.90 -0.06
N ASN A 261 -13.15 -5.65 1.06
CA ASN A 261 -13.81 -4.37 1.30
C ASN A 261 -12.82 -3.22 1.40
N TYR A 262 -11.64 -3.44 1.99
CA TYR A 262 -10.57 -2.43 2.00
C TYR A 262 -10.08 -2.14 0.59
N LEU A 263 -9.90 -3.19 -0.20
CA LEU A 263 -9.41 -3.10 -1.56
C LEU A 263 -10.40 -2.33 -2.46
N LYS A 264 -11.69 -2.65 -2.38
CA LYS A 264 -12.77 -1.94 -3.10
C LYS A 264 -12.81 -0.46 -2.70
N ARG A 265 -12.81 -0.19 -1.39
CA ARG A 265 -12.87 1.18 -0.85
C ARG A 265 -11.71 2.03 -1.35
N ASP A 266 -10.48 1.55 -1.21
CA ASP A 266 -9.29 2.33 -1.57
C ASP A 266 -9.11 2.43 -3.09
N SER A 267 -9.59 1.44 -3.85
CA SER A 267 -9.70 1.54 -5.33
C SER A 267 -10.65 2.66 -5.75
N VAL A 268 -11.87 2.69 -5.19
CA VAL A 268 -12.86 3.74 -5.49
C VAL A 268 -12.34 5.12 -5.09
N ARG A 269 -11.70 5.24 -3.93
CA ARG A 269 -11.09 6.49 -3.47
C ARG A 269 -10.03 7.00 -4.45
N LEU A 270 -9.13 6.13 -4.92
CA LEU A 270 -8.09 6.50 -5.88
C LEU A 270 -8.67 6.89 -7.25
N LEU A 271 -9.63 6.13 -7.78
CA LEU A 271 -10.31 6.46 -9.03
C LEU A 271 -11.01 7.83 -8.96
N GLY A 272 -11.69 8.09 -7.84
CA GLY A 272 -12.32 9.39 -7.58
C GLY A 272 -11.32 10.54 -7.50
N ALA A 273 -10.16 10.32 -6.86
CA ALA A 273 -9.10 11.33 -6.77
C ALA A 273 -8.47 11.63 -8.15
N LEU A 274 -8.20 10.61 -8.97
CA LEU A 274 -7.67 10.77 -10.33
C LEU A 274 -8.62 11.58 -11.23
N CYS A 275 -9.93 11.35 -11.11
CA CYS A 275 -10.94 12.07 -11.90
C CYS A 275 -11.27 13.47 -11.39
N HIS A 276 -10.78 13.86 -10.20
CA HIS A 276 -11.07 15.17 -9.63
C HIS A 276 -10.48 16.28 -10.51
N GLU A 277 -11.36 17.13 -11.04
CA GLU A 277 -11.04 18.30 -11.87
C GLU A 277 -10.13 17.99 -13.08
N ASP A 278 -10.14 16.75 -13.57
CA ASP A 278 -9.39 16.35 -14.77
C ASP A 278 -10.32 15.69 -15.79
N ARG A 279 -10.68 16.47 -16.81
CA ARG A 279 -11.57 16.07 -17.89
C ARG A 279 -11.05 14.85 -18.66
N ARG A 280 -9.72 14.71 -18.84
CA ARG A 280 -9.11 13.58 -19.53
C ARG A 280 -9.40 12.28 -18.78
N MET A 281 -9.26 12.31 -17.46
CA MET A 281 -9.51 11.14 -16.61
C MET A 281 -11.00 10.83 -16.47
N GLN A 282 -11.85 11.86 -16.38
CA GLN A 282 -13.31 11.68 -16.43
C GLN A 282 -13.77 11.03 -17.74
N ASP A 283 -13.23 11.44 -18.89
CA ASP A 283 -13.57 10.83 -20.18
C ASP A 283 -12.98 9.41 -20.29
N LYS A 284 -11.74 9.22 -19.81
CA LYS A 284 -11.09 7.91 -19.83
C LYS A 284 -11.83 6.87 -19.00
N ILE A 285 -12.30 7.22 -17.80
CA ILE A 285 -13.02 6.27 -16.95
C ILE A 285 -14.36 5.84 -17.57
N ARG A 286 -15.01 6.74 -18.32
CA ARG A 286 -16.17 6.40 -19.16
C ARG A 286 -15.80 5.40 -20.25
N GLU A 287 -14.75 5.68 -21.02
CA GLU A 287 -14.34 4.86 -22.16
C GLU A 287 -13.97 3.42 -21.77
N ILE A 288 -13.37 3.23 -20.59
CA ILE A 288 -13.03 1.90 -20.08
C ILE A 288 -14.19 1.21 -19.35
N GLY A 289 -15.39 1.81 -19.32
CA GLY A 289 -16.57 1.24 -18.68
C GLY A 289 -16.52 1.26 -17.14
N GLY A 290 -15.73 2.15 -16.53
CA GLY A 290 -15.56 2.22 -15.08
C GLY A 290 -16.75 2.82 -14.33
N ILE A 291 -17.59 3.65 -14.98
CA ILE A 291 -18.74 4.31 -14.34
C ILE A 291 -19.74 3.30 -13.75
N PRO A 292 -20.24 2.30 -14.50
CA PRO A 292 -21.09 1.25 -13.95
C PRO A 292 -20.46 0.48 -12.79
N ILE A 293 -19.15 0.24 -12.84
CA ILE A 293 -18.43 -0.51 -11.79
C ILE A 293 -18.41 0.29 -10.47
N ILE A 294 -18.19 1.60 -10.54
CA ILE A 294 -18.24 2.49 -9.36
C ILE A 294 -19.68 2.63 -8.85
N LEU A 295 -20.68 2.72 -9.73
CA LEU A 295 -22.10 2.71 -9.34
C LEU A 295 -22.47 1.44 -8.58
N ALA A 296 -21.93 0.28 -8.96
CA ALA A 296 -22.17 -0.98 -8.26
C ALA A 296 -21.71 -0.94 -6.78
N GLN A 297 -20.75 -0.06 -6.44
CA GLN A 297 -20.26 0.14 -5.08
C GLN A 297 -21.16 1.05 -4.22
N CYS A 298 -22.24 1.61 -4.80
CA CYS A 298 -23.19 2.47 -4.09
C CYS A 298 -24.30 1.69 -3.36
N LYS A 299 -24.25 0.35 -3.35
CA LYS A 299 -25.22 -0.50 -2.66
C LYS A 299 -25.14 -0.27 -1.15
N ILE A 300 -26.30 -0.31 -0.50
CA ILE A 300 -26.40 -0.26 0.96
C ILE A 300 -26.23 -1.70 1.46
N GLU A 301 -25.12 -2.00 2.11
CA GLU A 301 -24.91 -3.29 2.79
C GLU A 301 -25.53 -3.22 4.19
N ASP A 302 -26.82 -3.57 4.32
CA ASP A 302 -27.53 -3.52 5.61
C ASP A 302 -27.33 -4.78 6.49
N ALA A 303 -26.87 -5.89 5.90
CA ALA A 303 -26.69 -7.16 6.61
C ALA A 303 -25.25 -7.38 7.10
N ASN A 304 -25.02 -7.06 8.38
CA ASN A 304 -23.77 -7.17 9.13
C ASN A 304 -22.68 -6.17 8.69
N PRO A 305 -22.68 -4.94 9.25
CA PRO A 305 -21.56 -4.04 9.06
C PRO A 305 -20.35 -4.66 9.74
N CYS A 306 -19.50 -5.35 8.96
CA CYS A 306 -18.09 -5.34 9.28
C CYS A 306 -17.74 -3.85 9.38
N LYS A 307 -17.28 -3.40 10.55
CA LYS A 307 -16.99 -1.99 10.93
C LYS A 307 -16.25 -1.15 9.87
N TYR A 308 -15.74 -1.81 8.83
CA TYR A 308 -14.89 -1.32 7.76
C TYR A 308 -15.62 -1.06 6.42
N SER A 309 -16.88 -1.49 6.22
CA SER A 309 -17.69 -1.17 5.01
C SER A 309 -18.38 0.21 5.09
N ILE A 310 -18.36 0.85 6.27
CA ILE A 310 -19.12 2.06 6.63
C ILE A 310 -18.86 3.29 5.73
N TYR A 311 -17.83 3.28 4.87
CA TYR A 311 -17.51 4.41 3.99
C TYR A 311 -17.43 4.06 2.50
N LEU A 312 -17.59 2.80 2.08
CA LEU A 312 -17.43 2.43 0.66
C LEU A 312 -18.42 3.20 -0.21
N ARG A 313 -19.68 3.25 0.23
CA ARG A 313 -20.76 3.98 -0.45
C ARG A 313 -20.46 5.48 -0.54
N GLU A 314 -19.99 6.08 0.55
CA GLU A 314 -19.66 7.51 0.64
C GLU A 314 -18.52 7.86 -0.31
N TYR A 315 -17.47 7.03 -0.35
CA TYR A 315 -16.38 7.19 -1.31
C TYR A 315 -16.84 6.97 -2.75
N ALA A 316 -17.76 6.03 -2.99
CA ALA A 316 -18.35 5.83 -4.32
C ALA A 316 -19.17 7.03 -4.78
N ILE A 317 -19.98 7.63 -3.90
CA ILE A 317 -20.72 8.87 -4.18
C ILE A 317 -19.75 10.02 -4.47
N LEU A 318 -18.69 10.17 -3.68
CA LEU A 318 -17.67 11.19 -3.91
C LEU A 318 -16.93 10.99 -5.24
N ALA A 319 -16.56 9.75 -5.56
CA ALA A 319 -15.93 9.39 -6.82
C ALA A 319 -16.86 9.71 -8.00
N LEU A 320 -18.14 9.33 -7.93
CA LEU A 320 -19.13 9.66 -8.96
C LEU A 320 -19.29 11.18 -9.12
N ARG A 321 -19.34 11.93 -8.01
CA ARG A 321 -19.35 13.39 -8.09
C ARG A 321 -18.14 13.91 -8.87
N ASN A 322 -16.93 13.44 -8.57
CA ASN A 322 -15.72 13.85 -9.28
C ASN A 322 -15.73 13.47 -10.76
N ILE A 323 -16.29 12.30 -11.10
CA ILE A 323 -16.39 11.80 -12.47
C ILE A 323 -17.43 12.57 -13.30
N LEU A 324 -18.53 13.00 -12.67
CA LEU A 324 -19.69 13.61 -13.33
C LEU A 324 -19.67 15.14 -13.31
N LYS A 325 -18.91 15.75 -12.39
CA LYS A 325 -18.83 17.23 -12.24
C LYS A 325 -18.37 17.84 -13.56
N ASP A 326 -19.22 18.73 -14.10
CA ASP A 326 -19.00 19.46 -15.35
C ASP A 326 -18.73 18.54 -16.57
N ASN A 327 -19.23 17.29 -16.55
CA ASN A 327 -19.10 16.33 -17.63
C ASN A 327 -20.45 15.77 -18.11
N HIS A 328 -21.03 16.41 -19.15
CA HIS A 328 -22.34 16.05 -19.69
C HIS A 328 -22.39 14.66 -20.31
N GLU A 329 -21.31 14.22 -20.95
CA GLU A 329 -21.22 12.90 -21.58
C GLU A 329 -21.18 11.78 -20.54
N ASN A 330 -20.53 12.02 -19.40
CA ASN A 330 -20.61 11.09 -18.26
C ASN A 330 -21.99 11.13 -17.59
N GLN A 331 -22.62 12.31 -17.48
CA GLN A 331 -23.98 12.45 -16.95
C GLN A 331 -25.02 11.72 -17.81
N ALA A 332 -24.83 11.71 -19.14
CA ALA A 332 -25.71 11.02 -20.07
C ALA A 332 -25.78 9.51 -19.77
N ILE A 333 -24.65 8.87 -19.43
CA ILE A 333 -24.63 7.45 -19.05
C ILE A 333 -25.52 7.17 -17.85
N ILE A 334 -25.52 8.07 -16.86
CA ILE A 334 -26.38 7.94 -15.68
C ILE A 334 -27.86 8.16 -16.07
N ALA A 335 -28.13 9.13 -16.94
CA ALA A 335 -29.49 9.44 -17.40
C ALA A 335 -30.10 8.30 -18.24
N GLU A 336 -29.28 7.50 -18.91
CA GLU A 336 -29.69 6.31 -19.68
C GLU A 336 -29.93 5.08 -18.79
N LEU A 337 -29.64 5.14 -17.48
CA LEU A 337 -29.91 4.01 -16.58
C LEU A 337 -31.40 3.84 -16.33
N GLU A 338 -31.94 2.72 -16.78
CA GLU A 338 -33.34 2.34 -16.52
C GLU A 338 -33.45 1.43 -15.29
N PRO A 339 -34.41 1.69 -14.38
CA PRO A 339 -34.75 0.77 -13.30
C PRO A 339 -35.23 -0.58 -13.88
N LYS A 340 -34.52 -1.67 -13.57
CA LYS A 340 -34.86 -3.02 -14.06
C LYS A 340 -35.79 -3.79 -13.13
N GLU A 341 -35.49 -3.79 -11.83
CA GLU A 341 -36.26 -4.54 -10.84
C GLU A 341 -36.16 -3.88 -9.46
N ALA A 342 -37.17 -4.12 -8.63
CA ALA A 342 -37.11 -3.80 -7.21
C ALA A 342 -36.56 -5.02 -6.46
N VAL A 343 -35.48 -4.83 -5.71
CA VAL A 343 -34.87 -5.90 -4.93
C VAL A 343 -35.59 -6.02 -3.59
N GLN A 344 -36.09 -7.21 -3.28
CA GLN A 344 -36.63 -7.55 -1.97
C GLN A 344 -35.45 -7.84 -1.03
N THR A 345 -35.38 -7.16 0.12
CA THR A 345 -34.36 -7.42 1.14
C THR A 345 -34.93 -8.18 2.34
N ASP A 346 -34.07 -8.76 3.18
CA ASP A 346 -34.48 -9.49 4.38
C ASP A 346 -35.19 -8.56 5.36
N GLU A 347 -34.75 -7.30 5.48
CA GLU A 347 -35.34 -6.28 6.35
C GLU A 347 -36.74 -5.89 5.89
N LEU A 348 -36.94 -5.72 4.58
CA LEU A 348 -38.27 -5.48 4.03
C LEU A 348 -39.21 -6.65 4.34
N THR A 349 -38.69 -7.87 4.29
CA THR A 349 -39.43 -9.08 4.63
C THR A 349 -39.76 -9.14 6.12
N GLU A 350 -38.83 -8.80 7.01
CA GLU A 350 -39.04 -8.68 8.46
C GLU A 350 -40.08 -7.60 8.81
N MET A 351 -40.10 -6.50 8.07
CA MET A 351 -41.10 -5.43 8.21
C MET A 351 -42.46 -5.78 7.60
N GLY A 352 -42.60 -6.95 6.96
CA GLY A 352 -43.82 -7.36 6.27
C GLY A 352 -44.14 -6.46 5.07
N LEU A 353 -43.12 -6.00 4.34
CA LEU A 353 -43.23 -5.15 3.15
C LEU A 353 -42.67 -5.91 1.92
N LYS A 354 -43.32 -5.76 0.77
CA LYS A 354 -42.84 -6.21 -0.54
C LYS A 354 -42.46 -5.00 -1.39
N ALA A 355 -41.25 -5.01 -1.93
CA ALA A 355 -40.83 -4.04 -2.92
C ALA A 355 -41.31 -4.45 -4.32
N LYS A 356 -41.93 -3.52 -5.04
CA LYS A 356 -42.32 -3.67 -6.45
C LYS A 356 -41.87 -2.46 -7.23
N LEU A 357 -41.47 -2.68 -8.47
CA LEU A 357 -41.21 -1.61 -9.42
C LEU A 357 -42.51 -1.29 -10.16
N VAL A 358 -43.01 -0.07 -10.03
CA VAL A 358 -44.23 0.41 -10.70
C VAL A 358 -43.90 1.71 -11.42
N ASN A 359 -43.95 1.69 -12.75
CA ASN A 359 -43.65 2.85 -13.61
C ASN A 359 -42.25 3.47 -13.37
N GLY A 360 -41.24 2.63 -13.10
CA GLY A 360 -39.88 3.09 -12.81
C GLY A 360 -39.65 3.56 -11.37
N GLU A 361 -40.69 3.60 -10.53
CA GLU A 361 -40.59 3.93 -9.11
C GLU A 361 -40.68 2.67 -8.25
N VAL A 362 -39.84 2.58 -7.20
CA VAL A 362 -39.94 1.52 -6.20
C VAL A 362 -41.08 1.85 -5.24
N LYS A 363 -42.08 0.96 -5.19
CA LYS A 363 -43.21 1.03 -4.26
C LYS A 363 -43.15 -0.11 -3.25
N LEU A 364 -43.51 0.21 -2.00
CA LEU A 364 -43.61 -0.76 -0.92
C LEU A 364 -45.09 -1.10 -0.67
N GLU A 365 -45.44 -2.38 -0.70
CA GLU A 365 -46.76 -2.90 -0.37
C GLU A 365 -46.68 -3.74 0.91
N LYS A 366 -47.69 -3.74 1.77
CA LYS A 366 -47.75 -4.73 2.87
C LYS A 366 -47.86 -6.14 2.27
N ALA A 367 -47.01 -7.04 2.76
CA ALA A 367 -46.73 -8.36 2.19
C ALA A 367 -47.91 -9.34 2.28
#